data_AF-A0A846MSK7-F1
#
_entry.id   AF-A0A846MSK7-F1
#
_cell.length_a   1.000
_cell.length_b   1.000
_cell.length_c   1.000
_cell.angle_alpha   90.00
_cell.angle_beta   90.00
_cell.angle_gamma   90.00
#
_symmetry.space_group_name_H-M   'P 1'
#
loop_
_entity.id
_entity.type
_entity.pdbx_description
1 polymer ?
#
loop_
_entity_poly.entity_id
_entity_poly.type
_entity_poly.pdbx_seq_one_letter_code
_entity_poly.pdbx_strand_id
1 'polypeptide(L)'
;MIQLMEQFFPQYRIESFLKEDAYFVYHLARHSSGRLAVIQSIAPDYQGKSSVIERIKQYAGTVNELQHPMLPLLYDFLITDNNAFLIWEHLDGTNIDQYMQQQSKALSERKAQRLVLSLISVLEFLIQKGEAPPRLDTEMIWITSDERIKLRGIIDESTPKGLCYHPSREQLHAPQDYVQAVGLVWYHLITGKHPRSLGEEHILKGTLPPAANFYPGVFEHVEHCLAKAIHPNPAKRYPNLQELQKAILAARIQTLTPEQYSFVELNAPLVLLVFMTILTAFILWRGSRRDILSATRVAYYPHDISAWQEFEKRKAFVKAEKESAESLFLSTQEEEEQIARDYLHKVSPGETLTEIAERYNMTPEHLLRINNLASADNIQAGVGLKVKVRAIHKINVNESPHSIAQKYGISLEELLKANGLSDIDTSNKKVLEKEFYPGRELIIPISQ
;
A
#
# COMPACT_ATOMS: atom_id res chain seq x y z
N MET A 1 26.46 7.93 -24.31
CA MET A 1 25.28 7.65 -23.46
C MET A 1 24.32 8.83 -23.41
N ILE A 2 24.72 10.00 -22.90
CA ILE A 2 23.84 11.20 -22.80
C ILE A 2 23.16 11.55 -24.13
N GLN A 3 23.92 11.65 -25.23
CA GLN A 3 23.35 11.92 -26.57
C GLN A 3 22.32 10.87 -27.03
N LEU A 4 22.56 9.59 -26.73
CA LEU A 4 21.64 8.52 -27.11
C LEU A 4 20.35 8.58 -26.28
N MET A 5 20.49 8.85 -24.98
CA MET A 5 19.36 9.07 -24.08
C MET A 5 18.52 10.28 -24.51
N GLU A 6 19.14 11.42 -24.79
CA GLU A 6 18.43 12.63 -25.25
C GLU A 6 17.75 12.43 -26.61
N GLN A 7 18.31 11.59 -27.46
CA GLN A 7 17.72 11.25 -28.76
C GLN A 7 16.44 10.40 -28.62
N PHE A 8 16.46 9.36 -27.78
CA PHE A 8 15.34 8.41 -27.67
C PHE A 8 14.35 8.76 -26.56
N PHE A 9 14.79 9.51 -25.56
CA PHE A 9 14.01 9.95 -24.41
C PHE A 9 14.16 11.47 -24.20
N PRO A 10 13.78 12.30 -25.19
CA PRO A 10 13.93 13.76 -25.11
C PRO A 10 13.19 14.39 -23.92
N GLN A 11 12.20 13.68 -23.37
CA GLN A 11 11.44 14.07 -22.19
C GLN A 11 12.21 13.89 -20.87
N TYR A 12 13.38 13.24 -20.85
CA TYR A 12 14.20 13.06 -19.65
C TYR A 12 15.50 13.85 -19.76
N ARG A 13 15.79 14.65 -18.73
CA ARG A 13 17.06 15.36 -18.56
C ARG A 13 17.87 14.70 -17.44
N ILE A 14 19.10 14.28 -17.74
CA ILE A 14 20.03 13.75 -16.74
C ILE A 14 20.46 14.89 -15.81
N GLU A 15 20.32 14.69 -14.51
CA GLU A 15 20.70 15.67 -13.47
C GLU A 15 22.06 15.36 -12.87
N SER A 16 22.32 14.10 -12.50
CA SER A 16 23.55 13.71 -11.84
C SER A 16 23.87 12.22 -11.97
N PHE A 17 25.16 11.90 -11.85
CA PHE A 17 25.63 10.54 -11.64
C PHE A 17 25.27 10.07 -10.22
N LEU A 18 24.71 8.87 -10.09
CA LEU A 18 24.41 8.27 -8.78
C LEU A 18 25.50 7.28 -8.38
N LYS A 19 25.68 6.22 -9.18
CA LYS A 19 26.68 5.19 -8.95
C LYS A 19 26.96 4.39 -10.22
N GLU A 20 28.04 3.63 -10.18
CA GLU A 20 28.37 2.61 -11.17
C GLU A 20 28.71 1.33 -10.42
N ASP A 21 28.15 0.21 -10.85
CA ASP A 21 28.56 -1.11 -10.43
C ASP A 21 29.21 -1.83 -11.62
N ALA A 22 29.59 -3.10 -11.44
CA ALA A 22 30.32 -3.84 -12.46
C ALA A 22 29.55 -3.97 -13.80
N TYR A 23 28.24 -3.73 -13.84
CA TYR A 23 27.39 -4.01 -15.00
C TYR A 23 26.57 -2.82 -15.45
N PHE A 24 26.33 -1.87 -14.54
CA PHE A 24 25.45 -0.76 -14.79
C PHE A 24 25.98 0.57 -14.27
N VAL A 25 25.62 1.60 -15.00
CA VAL A 25 25.75 2.99 -14.63
C VAL A 25 24.36 3.56 -14.34
N TYR A 26 24.20 4.19 -13.17
CA TYR A 26 22.94 4.75 -12.70
C TYR A 26 23.03 6.27 -12.66
N HIS A 27 22.02 6.94 -13.20
CA HIS A 27 21.91 8.39 -13.20
C HIS A 27 20.55 8.83 -12.69
N LEU A 28 20.54 9.95 -11.96
CA LEU A 28 19.31 10.65 -11.66
C LEU A 28 18.90 11.45 -12.87
N ALA A 29 17.61 11.40 -13.21
CA ALA A 29 17.04 12.22 -14.25
C ALA A 29 15.70 12.80 -13.82
N ARG A 30 15.32 13.88 -14.49
CA ARG A 30 14.03 14.53 -14.34
C ARG A 30 13.26 14.45 -15.65
N HIS A 31 12.04 13.94 -15.56
CA HIS A 31 11.07 13.98 -16.64
C HIS A 31 10.54 15.40 -16.84
N SER A 32 10.09 15.75 -18.04
CA SER A 32 9.51 17.06 -18.38
C SER A 32 8.31 17.45 -17.51
N SER A 33 7.60 16.46 -16.93
CA SER A 33 6.53 16.67 -15.94
C SER A 33 7.03 17.09 -14.54
N GLY A 34 8.34 17.13 -14.31
CA GLY A 34 8.97 17.38 -13.02
C GLY A 34 9.27 16.12 -12.19
N ARG A 35 8.74 14.95 -12.58
CA ARG A 35 8.94 13.67 -11.90
C ARG A 35 10.38 13.20 -11.98
N LEU A 36 10.95 12.73 -10.86
CA LEU A 36 12.28 12.11 -10.82
C LEU A 36 12.25 10.66 -11.29
N ALA A 37 13.34 10.22 -11.92
CA ALA A 37 13.56 8.86 -12.37
C ALA A 37 15.04 8.48 -12.23
N VAL A 38 15.30 7.17 -12.14
CA VAL A 38 16.65 6.61 -12.19
C VAL A 38 16.84 5.94 -13.54
N ILE A 39 17.80 6.41 -14.33
CA ILE A 39 18.20 5.77 -15.57
C ILE A 39 19.30 4.78 -15.25
N GLN A 40 19.06 3.51 -15.53
CA GLN A 40 20.05 2.44 -15.47
C GLN A 40 20.50 2.11 -16.90
N SER A 41 21.79 2.18 -17.14
CA SER A 41 22.40 1.89 -18.45
C SER A 41 23.54 0.90 -18.32
N ILE A 42 23.83 0.13 -19.37
CA ILE A 42 24.89 -0.88 -19.35
C ILE A 42 26.26 -0.21 -19.24
N ALA A 43 27.11 -0.72 -18.33
CA ALA A 43 28.48 -0.31 -18.18
C ALA A 43 29.28 -0.49 -19.48
N PRO A 44 30.25 0.39 -19.81
CA PRO A 44 30.98 0.37 -21.08
C PRO A 44 31.56 -0.99 -21.45
N ASP A 45 32.08 -1.72 -20.45
CA ASP A 45 32.71 -3.04 -20.63
C ASP A 45 31.74 -4.14 -21.12
N TYR A 46 30.43 -3.90 -21.07
CA TYR A 46 29.40 -4.86 -21.44
C TYR A 46 28.54 -4.42 -22.63
N GLN A 47 28.83 -3.25 -23.21
CA GLN A 47 28.16 -2.78 -24.43
C GLN A 47 28.49 -3.69 -25.62
N GLY A 48 27.49 -3.97 -26.47
CA GLY A 48 27.64 -4.84 -27.65
C GLY A 48 27.73 -6.34 -27.36
N LYS A 49 27.69 -6.77 -26.09
CA LYS A 49 27.65 -8.20 -25.75
C LYS A 49 26.21 -8.71 -25.89
N SER A 50 25.89 -9.36 -27.01
CA SER A 50 24.52 -9.83 -27.33
C SER A 50 23.91 -10.70 -26.22
N SER A 51 24.70 -11.56 -25.57
CA SER A 51 24.22 -12.40 -24.46
C SER A 51 23.82 -11.63 -23.21
N VAL A 52 24.34 -10.41 -23.01
CA VAL A 52 23.96 -9.52 -21.90
C VAL A 52 22.69 -8.75 -22.27
N ILE A 53 22.62 -8.26 -23.51
CA ILE A 53 21.47 -7.53 -24.05
C ILE A 53 20.21 -8.41 -24.06
N GLU A 54 20.31 -9.66 -24.51
CA GLU A 54 19.19 -10.61 -24.52
C GLU A 54 18.64 -10.86 -23.11
N ARG A 55 19.51 -10.97 -22.10
CA ARG A 55 19.10 -11.18 -20.71
C ARG A 55 18.45 -9.93 -20.12
N ILE A 56 18.97 -8.75 -20.42
CA ILE A 56 18.33 -7.49 -20.01
C ILE A 56 16.95 -7.35 -20.65
N LYS A 57 16.79 -7.81 -21.90
CA LYS A 57 15.49 -7.81 -22.59
C LYS A 57 14.49 -8.74 -21.93
N GLN A 58 14.91 -9.95 -21.53
CA GLN A 58 14.07 -10.87 -20.76
C GLN A 58 13.68 -10.25 -19.41
N TYR A 59 14.66 -9.75 -18.67
CA TYR A 59 14.45 -9.10 -17.38
C TYR A 59 13.49 -7.91 -17.44
N ALA A 60 13.67 -7.01 -18.42
CA ALA A 60 12.78 -5.86 -18.60
C ALA A 60 11.34 -6.30 -18.91
N GLY A 61 11.17 -7.37 -19.70
CA GLY A 61 9.87 -7.99 -19.96
C GLY A 61 9.21 -8.48 -18.67
N THR A 62 9.93 -9.29 -17.88
CA THR A 62 9.45 -9.81 -16.59
C THR A 62 9.03 -8.68 -15.65
N VAL A 63 9.90 -7.70 -15.40
CA VAL A 63 9.60 -6.65 -14.42
C VAL A 63 8.47 -5.73 -14.88
N ASN A 64 8.31 -5.52 -16.18
CA ASN A 64 7.19 -4.74 -16.72
C ASN A 64 5.81 -5.38 -16.44
N GLU A 65 5.76 -6.71 -16.30
CA GLU A 65 4.54 -7.44 -15.94
C GLU A 65 4.28 -7.49 -14.43
N LEU A 66 5.32 -7.30 -13.61
CA LEU A 66 5.26 -7.34 -12.16
C LEU A 66 4.82 -6.00 -11.58
N GLN A 67 3.50 -5.79 -11.52
CA GLN A 67 2.93 -4.62 -10.86
C GLN A 67 2.60 -4.92 -9.39
N HIS A 68 3.40 -4.37 -8.48
CA HIS A 68 3.15 -4.47 -7.04
C HIS A 68 3.52 -3.16 -6.33
N PRO A 69 2.73 -2.67 -5.35
CA PRO A 69 3.00 -1.40 -4.66
C PRO A 69 4.38 -1.33 -3.99
N MET A 70 4.89 -2.47 -3.53
CA MET A 70 6.21 -2.58 -2.87
C MET A 70 7.34 -2.94 -3.83
N LEU A 71 7.13 -2.91 -5.14
CA LEU A 71 8.20 -2.98 -6.15
C LEU A 71 8.41 -1.60 -6.78
N PRO A 72 9.65 -1.22 -7.13
CA PRO A 72 9.92 -0.04 -7.93
C PRO A 72 9.30 -0.19 -9.32
N LEU A 73 8.63 0.86 -9.80
CA LEU A 73 8.04 0.85 -11.13
C LEU A 73 9.13 1.00 -12.20
N LEU A 74 9.05 0.18 -13.25
CA LEU A 74 9.74 0.42 -14.51
C LEU A 74 8.85 1.35 -15.36
N TYR A 75 9.24 2.61 -15.52
CA TYR A 75 8.47 3.58 -16.30
C TYR A 75 8.59 3.34 -17.81
N ASP A 76 9.79 3.01 -18.28
CA ASP A 76 10.08 2.79 -19.70
C ASP A 76 11.41 2.06 -19.87
N PHE A 77 11.67 1.53 -21.06
CA PHE A 77 12.96 0.96 -21.41
C PHE A 77 13.27 1.07 -22.90
N LEU A 78 14.56 1.19 -23.24
CA LEU A 78 15.06 1.11 -24.60
C LEU A 78 16.18 0.10 -24.65
N ILE A 79 16.06 -0.89 -25.54
CA ILE A 79 17.08 -1.90 -25.75
C ILE A 79 17.43 -1.92 -27.23
N THR A 80 18.71 -1.75 -27.51
CA THR A 80 19.33 -1.81 -28.84
C THR A 80 20.38 -2.92 -28.85
N ASP A 81 20.94 -3.25 -30.01
CA ASP A 81 21.94 -4.32 -30.12
C ASP A 81 23.20 -4.07 -29.27
N ASN A 82 23.51 -2.80 -28.99
CA ASN A 82 24.71 -2.42 -28.26
C ASN A 82 24.47 -1.84 -26.86
N ASN A 83 23.25 -1.37 -26.56
CA ASN A 83 22.95 -0.66 -25.31
C ASN A 83 21.56 -1.01 -24.78
N ALA A 84 21.40 -0.96 -23.46
CA ALA A 84 20.09 -0.96 -22.82
C ALA A 84 19.99 0.20 -21.83
N PHE A 85 18.80 0.78 -21.76
CA PHE A 85 18.40 1.83 -20.84
C PHE A 85 17.09 1.41 -20.18
N LEU A 86 17.08 1.36 -18.85
CA LEU A 86 15.89 1.08 -18.04
C LEU A 86 15.59 2.33 -17.20
N ILE A 87 14.37 2.85 -17.29
CA ILE A 87 13.94 4.07 -16.59
C ILE A 87 13.07 3.67 -15.41
N TRP A 88 13.62 3.81 -14.20
CA TRP A 88 12.98 3.38 -12.97
C TRP A 88 12.38 4.53 -12.17
N GLU A 89 11.41 4.19 -11.33
CA GLU A 89 10.99 5.00 -10.20
C GLU A 89 12.19 5.43 -9.35
N HIS A 90 12.29 6.73 -9.08
CA HIS A 90 13.21 7.24 -8.07
C HIS A 90 12.61 7.03 -6.69
N LEU A 91 13.28 6.23 -5.85
CA LEU A 91 12.90 6.01 -4.47
C LEU A 91 13.42 7.14 -3.59
N ASP A 92 12.53 7.89 -2.95
CA ASP A 92 12.84 9.07 -2.12
C ASP A 92 13.24 8.74 -0.67
N GLY A 93 13.77 7.54 -0.46
CA GLY A 93 14.08 6.99 0.85
C GLY A 93 15.51 6.48 0.96
N THR A 94 15.73 5.62 1.93
CA THR A 94 17.05 5.00 2.17
C THR A 94 16.92 3.49 2.26
N ASN A 95 18.06 2.82 2.17
CA ASN A 95 18.12 1.39 2.46
C ASN A 95 17.86 1.15 3.97
N ILE A 96 17.54 -0.10 4.34
CA ILE A 96 17.16 -0.45 5.71
C ILE A 96 18.25 -0.13 6.75
N ASP A 97 19.53 -0.29 6.42
CA ASP A 97 20.64 0.00 7.35
C ASP A 97 20.73 1.51 7.64
N GLN A 98 20.71 2.32 6.59
CA GLN A 98 20.70 3.78 6.69
C GLN A 98 19.45 4.27 7.43
N TYR A 99 18.31 3.66 7.16
CA TYR A 99 17.07 3.97 7.86
C TYR A 99 17.23 3.71 9.36
N MET A 100 17.72 2.53 9.76
CA MET A 100 17.93 2.19 11.17
C MET A 100 18.97 3.09 11.85
N GLN A 101 20.02 3.51 11.13
CA GLN A 101 20.99 4.49 11.63
C GLN A 101 20.34 5.86 11.90
N GLN A 102 19.45 6.32 11.02
CA GLN A 102 18.72 7.59 11.18
C GLN A 102 17.74 7.56 12.36
N GLN A 103 17.04 6.43 12.57
CA GLN A 103 16.09 6.30 13.68
C GLN A 103 16.76 6.35 15.06
N SER A 104 18.09 6.18 15.15
CA SER A 104 18.91 6.23 16.37
C SER A 104 18.55 5.21 17.46
N LYS A 105 17.46 4.46 17.31
CA LYS A 105 16.91 3.46 18.23
C LYS A 105 16.16 2.36 17.48
N ALA A 106 15.94 1.24 18.16
CA ALA A 106 14.99 0.20 17.81
C ALA A 106 13.60 0.76 17.41
N LEU A 107 12.95 0.11 16.44
CA LEU A 107 11.58 0.46 16.08
C LEU A 107 10.57 -0.10 17.08
N SER A 108 9.44 0.59 17.22
CA SER A 108 8.31 0.02 17.95
C SER A 108 7.83 -1.25 17.23
N GLU A 109 7.37 -2.21 18.03
CA GLU A 109 6.91 -3.50 17.52
C GLU A 109 5.87 -3.34 16.39
N ARG A 110 4.88 -2.48 16.59
CA ARG A 110 3.84 -2.19 15.59
C ARG A 110 4.42 -1.69 14.27
N LYS A 111 5.44 -0.84 14.32
CA LYS A 111 6.08 -0.29 13.13
C LYS A 111 6.91 -1.36 12.41
N ALA A 112 7.69 -2.14 13.15
CA ALA A 112 8.46 -3.25 12.61
C ALA A 112 7.55 -4.31 11.96
N GLN A 113 6.47 -4.71 12.65
CA GLN A 113 5.50 -5.67 12.12
C GLN A 113 4.84 -5.18 10.83
N ARG A 114 4.42 -3.91 10.74
CA ARG A 114 3.86 -3.34 9.50
C ARG A 114 4.83 -3.48 8.33
N LEU A 115 6.09 -3.11 8.52
CA LEU A 115 7.13 -3.23 7.51
C LEU A 115 7.35 -4.70 7.12
N VAL A 116 7.44 -5.61 8.09
CA VAL A 116 7.64 -7.04 7.84
C VAL A 116 6.46 -7.68 7.10
N LEU A 117 5.22 -7.31 7.44
CA LEU A 117 4.04 -7.78 6.72
C LEU A 117 4.02 -7.30 5.27
N SER A 118 4.42 -6.04 5.00
CA SER A 118 4.60 -5.54 3.64
C SER A 118 5.69 -6.29 2.87
N LEU A 119 6.79 -6.65 3.55
CA LEU A 119 7.85 -7.46 2.95
C LEU A 119 7.36 -8.88 2.61
N ILE A 120 6.64 -9.53 3.53
CA ILE A 120 6.05 -10.85 3.28
C ILE A 120 5.12 -10.80 2.07
N SER A 121 4.25 -9.78 2.00
CA SER A 121 3.30 -9.61 0.90
C SER A 121 3.97 -9.56 -0.47
N VAL A 122 5.07 -8.82 -0.64
CA VAL A 122 5.77 -8.74 -1.94
C VAL A 122 6.52 -10.04 -2.27
N LEU A 123 7.08 -10.73 -1.28
CA LEU A 123 7.76 -12.00 -1.50
C LEU A 123 6.78 -13.10 -1.92
N GLU A 124 5.62 -13.17 -1.27
CA GLU A 124 4.54 -14.10 -1.65
C GLU A 124 4.02 -13.81 -3.05
N PHE A 125 3.85 -12.53 -3.40
CA PHE A 125 3.47 -12.13 -4.75
C PHE A 125 4.47 -12.65 -5.81
N LEU A 126 5.77 -12.49 -5.58
CA LEU A 126 6.81 -12.98 -6.50
C LEU A 126 6.75 -14.50 -6.64
N ILE A 127 6.68 -15.23 -5.51
CA ILE A 127 6.57 -16.70 -5.49
C ILE A 127 5.32 -17.16 -6.26
N GLN A 128 4.18 -16.49 -6.07
CA GLN A 128 2.93 -16.82 -6.77
C GLN A 128 3.03 -16.58 -8.29
N LYS A 129 3.83 -15.60 -8.72
CA LYS A 129 4.11 -15.32 -10.13
C LYS A 129 5.15 -16.25 -10.74
N GLY A 130 5.73 -17.16 -9.95
CA GLY A 130 6.79 -18.06 -10.38
C GLY A 130 8.17 -17.40 -10.44
N GLU A 131 8.29 -16.19 -9.89
CA GLU A 131 9.53 -15.42 -9.86
C GLU A 131 10.27 -15.70 -8.56
N ALA A 132 11.57 -15.97 -8.67
CA ALA A 132 12.41 -16.17 -7.50
C ALA A 132 12.58 -14.83 -6.76
N PRO A 133 12.17 -14.73 -5.48
CA PRO A 133 12.37 -13.50 -4.73
C PRO A 133 13.86 -13.16 -4.60
N PRO A 134 14.20 -11.87 -4.56
CA PRO A 134 15.57 -11.45 -4.34
C PRO A 134 16.09 -11.91 -3.00
N ARG A 135 17.42 -11.96 -2.89
CA ARG A 135 18.06 -12.08 -1.59
C ARG A 135 17.68 -10.86 -0.73
N LEU A 136 17.22 -11.13 0.49
CA LEU A 136 16.98 -10.10 1.49
C LEU A 136 18.30 -9.69 2.11
N ASP A 137 19.00 -8.79 1.44
CA ASP A 137 20.09 -8.02 2.02
C ASP A 137 19.66 -6.57 2.27
N THR A 138 20.56 -5.82 2.89
CA THR A 138 20.26 -4.47 3.33
C THR A 138 20.18 -3.48 2.17
N GLU A 139 20.74 -3.79 0.99
CA GLU A 139 20.68 -2.93 -0.19
C GLU A 139 19.38 -3.11 -0.98
N MET A 140 18.78 -4.30 -0.93
CA MET A 140 17.53 -4.60 -1.63
C MET A 140 16.29 -4.03 -0.95
N ILE A 141 16.31 -3.84 0.37
CA ILE A 141 15.16 -3.35 1.13
C ILE A 141 15.28 -1.84 1.34
N TRP A 142 14.39 -1.09 0.69
CA TRP A 142 14.29 0.36 0.81
C TRP A 142 13.08 0.74 1.64
N ILE A 143 13.24 1.79 2.44
CA ILE A 143 12.15 2.43 3.19
C ILE A 143 12.02 3.85 2.65
N THR A 144 10.89 4.14 2.03
CA THR A 144 10.55 5.46 1.46
C THR A 144 10.30 6.49 2.55
N SER A 145 10.27 7.77 2.18
CA SER A 145 10.03 8.87 3.12
C SER A 145 8.68 8.75 3.85
N ASP A 146 7.68 8.12 3.21
CA ASP A 146 6.36 7.83 3.75
C ASP A 146 6.28 6.48 4.52
N GLU A 147 7.42 5.90 4.87
CA GLU A 147 7.57 4.68 5.66
C GLU A 147 6.97 3.41 5.02
N ARG A 148 7.09 3.26 3.71
CA ARG A 148 6.72 2.03 2.99
C ARG A 148 7.96 1.27 2.55
N ILE A 149 7.82 -0.05 2.40
CA ILE A 149 8.88 -0.87 1.83
C ILE A 149 8.84 -0.82 0.31
N LYS A 150 10.01 -0.68 -0.31
CA LYS A 150 10.24 -0.97 -1.72
C LYS A 150 11.35 -2.01 -1.83
N LEU A 151 11.04 -3.16 -2.41
CA LEU A 151 11.97 -4.27 -2.60
C LEU A 151 12.58 -4.17 -4.00
N ARG A 152 13.90 -4.06 -4.06
CA ARG A 152 14.68 -4.04 -5.31
C ARG A 152 15.22 -5.43 -5.65
N GLY A 153 15.61 -5.60 -6.90
CA GLY A 153 16.54 -6.66 -7.30
C GLY A 153 15.91 -8.00 -7.67
N ILE A 154 14.71 -8.03 -8.25
CA ILE A 154 14.08 -9.26 -8.79
C ILE A 154 15.11 -10.00 -9.66
N ILE A 155 15.30 -11.30 -9.41
CA ILE A 155 16.41 -12.07 -10.02
C ILE A 155 15.84 -12.98 -11.11
N ASP A 156 16.34 -12.84 -12.33
CA ASP A 156 16.36 -13.93 -13.31
C ASP A 156 17.61 -14.80 -13.04
N GLU A 157 17.41 -16.10 -12.80
CA GLU A 157 18.47 -17.09 -12.58
C GLU A 157 19.50 -17.16 -13.73
N SER A 158 19.11 -16.65 -14.91
CA SER A 158 19.93 -16.63 -16.10
C SER A 158 20.96 -15.48 -16.12
N THR A 159 20.81 -14.47 -15.27
CA THR A 159 21.57 -13.21 -15.39
C THR A 159 23.07 -13.40 -15.08
N PRO A 160 24.02 -12.89 -15.91
CA PRO A 160 25.46 -13.17 -15.72
C PRO A 160 25.93 -12.59 -14.39
N LYS A 161 26.86 -13.30 -13.73
CA LYS A 161 27.42 -13.02 -12.39
C LYS A 161 27.81 -11.56 -12.17
N GLY A 162 26.83 -10.74 -11.82
CA GLY A 162 26.99 -9.38 -11.31
C GLY A 162 26.05 -8.32 -11.89
N LEU A 163 25.13 -8.67 -12.80
CA LEU A 163 23.90 -7.84 -12.98
C LEU A 163 23.14 -7.67 -11.65
N CYS A 164 23.44 -8.53 -10.66
CA CYS A 164 23.26 -8.34 -9.23
C CYS A 164 24.58 -8.76 -8.53
N TYR A 165 25.30 -7.86 -7.86
CA TYR A 165 26.65 -8.13 -7.34
C TYR A 165 26.66 -9.09 -6.12
N HIS A 166 27.21 -10.32 -6.33
CA HIS A 166 28.08 -11.20 -5.49
C HIS A 166 27.65 -11.65 -4.05
N PRO A 167 28.39 -12.57 -3.38
CA PRO A 167 29.00 -13.87 -3.75
C PRO A 167 28.49 -15.03 -2.84
N SER A 168 28.50 -16.26 -3.36
CA SER A 168 28.55 -17.55 -2.62
C SER A 168 27.81 -17.73 -1.28
N ARG A 169 26.54 -18.17 -1.31
CA ARG A 169 26.04 -19.51 -0.91
C ARG A 169 24.50 -19.50 -0.89
N GLU A 170 23.93 -20.54 -1.49
CA GLU A 170 22.53 -20.99 -1.42
C GLU A 170 21.47 -19.95 -1.84
N GLN A 171 21.02 -20.08 -3.09
CA GLN A 171 19.64 -19.69 -3.43
C GLN A 171 18.73 -20.26 -2.34
N LEU A 172 17.83 -19.41 -1.80
CA LEU A 172 16.81 -19.84 -0.84
C LEU A 172 15.85 -20.77 -1.61
N HIS A 173 16.20 -22.05 -1.69
CA HIS A 173 15.43 -23.02 -2.48
C HIS A 173 14.17 -23.46 -1.72
N ALA A 174 14.23 -23.45 -0.38
CA ALA A 174 13.13 -23.90 0.45
C ALA A 174 12.31 -22.70 0.99
N PRO A 175 10.96 -22.81 1.07
CA PRO A 175 10.11 -21.78 1.66
C PRO A 175 10.56 -21.33 3.07
N GLN A 176 11.15 -22.24 3.85
CA GLN A 176 11.66 -21.97 5.20
C GLN A 176 12.91 -21.07 5.22
N ASP A 177 13.62 -20.95 4.11
CA ASP A 177 14.80 -20.09 4.03
C ASP A 177 14.38 -18.62 3.89
N TYR A 178 13.29 -18.35 3.15
CA TYR A 178 12.66 -17.03 3.13
C TYR A 178 12.10 -16.63 4.50
N VAL A 179 11.54 -17.58 5.24
CA VAL A 179 11.08 -17.37 6.63
C VAL A 179 12.23 -16.90 7.53
N GLN A 180 13.40 -17.55 7.43
CA GLN A 180 14.56 -17.14 8.21
C GLN A 180 15.06 -15.75 7.79
N ALA A 181 15.13 -15.49 6.49
CA ALA A 181 15.59 -14.21 5.97
C ALA A 181 14.68 -13.05 6.44
N VAL A 182 13.37 -13.22 6.36
CA VAL A 182 12.38 -12.26 6.89
C VAL A 182 12.51 -12.12 8.41
N GLY A 183 12.72 -13.23 9.13
CA GLY A 183 12.94 -13.21 10.58
C GLY A 183 14.17 -12.40 10.99
N LEU A 184 15.27 -12.49 10.24
CA LEU A 184 16.48 -11.71 10.49
C LEU A 184 16.28 -10.23 10.21
N VAL A 185 15.54 -9.87 9.15
CA VAL A 185 15.12 -8.49 8.89
C VAL A 185 14.25 -7.96 10.03
N TRP A 186 13.29 -8.75 10.48
CA TRP A 186 12.41 -8.37 11.59
C TRP A 186 13.20 -8.15 12.89
N TYR A 187 14.14 -9.04 13.19
CA TYR A 187 15.06 -8.91 14.32
C TYR A 187 15.88 -7.61 14.23
N HIS A 188 16.41 -7.29 13.05
CA HIS A 188 17.15 -6.03 12.85
C HIS A 188 16.26 -4.82 13.16
N LEU A 189 15.04 -4.78 12.64
CA LEU A 189 14.11 -3.67 12.85
C LEU A 189 13.75 -3.46 14.32
N ILE A 190 13.51 -4.55 15.07
CA ILE A 190 13.14 -4.48 16.49
C ILE A 190 14.33 -4.18 17.39
N THR A 191 15.51 -4.70 17.09
CA THR A 191 16.68 -4.53 17.98
C THR A 191 17.51 -3.29 17.64
N GLY A 192 17.40 -2.78 16.42
CA GLY A 192 18.34 -1.79 15.88
C GLY A 192 19.76 -2.34 15.71
N LYS A 193 19.95 -3.65 15.82
CA LYS A 193 21.25 -4.33 15.64
C LYS A 193 21.19 -5.21 14.41
N HIS A 194 22.10 -4.96 13.48
CA HIS A 194 22.22 -5.82 12.31
C HIS A 194 22.68 -7.22 12.75
N PRO A 195 21.96 -8.31 12.41
CA PRO A 195 22.28 -9.67 12.89
C PRO A 195 23.72 -10.10 12.61
N ARG A 196 24.28 -9.75 11.44
CA ARG A 196 25.69 -10.05 11.13
C ARG A 196 26.69 -9.28 11.99
N SER A 197 26.34 -8.09 12.49
CA SER A 197 27.21 -7.37 13.42
C SER A 197 27.31 -8.03 14.79
N LEU A 198 26.35 -8.89 15.13
CA LEU A 198 26.37 -9.73 16.33
C LEU A 198 27.20 -11.01 16.12
N GLY A 199 27.64 -11.29 14.89
CA GLY A 199 28.46 -12.44 14.52
C GLY A 199 27.68 -13.52 13.75
N GLU A 200 28.20 -13.95 12.60
CA GLU A 200 27.56 -14.99 11.77
C GLU A 200 27.42 -16.33 12.51
N GLU A 201 28.35 -16.63 13.40
CA GLU A 201 28.30 -17.82 14.26
C GLU A 201 27.03 -17.87 15.11
N HIS A 202 26.54 -16.71 15.60
CA HIS A 202 25.31 -16.66 16.40
C HIS A 202 24.08 -17.01 15.57
N ILE A 203 24.04 -16.62 14.30
CA ILE A 203 22.97 -16.98 13.37
C ILE A 203 23.00 -18.49 13.10
N LEU A 204 24.19 -19.02 12.80
CA LEU A 204 24.36 -20.45 12.46
C LEU A 204 24.07 -21.37 13.65
N LYS A 205 24.44 -20.96 14.87
CA LYS A 205 24.20 -21.73 16.10
C LYS A 205 22.82 -21.47 16.72
N GLY A 206 22.10 -20.44 16.27
CA GLY A 206 20.81 -20.05 16.85
C GLY A 206 20.94 -19.45 18.24
N THR A 207 22.06 -18.78 18.49
CA THR A 207 22.43 -18.17 19.77
C THR A 207 22.40 -16.66 19.70
N LEU A 208 21.58 -16.09 18.79
CA LEU A 208 21.31 -14.66 18.79
C LEU A 208 20.68 -14.27 20.15
N PRO A 209 21.11 -13.14 20.76
CA PRO A 209 20.50 -12.69 22.01
C PRO A 209 19.00 -12.39 21.82
N PRO A 210 18.17 -12.61 22.84
CA PRO A 210 16.76 -12.22 22.80
C PRO A 210 16.58 -10.75 22.39
N ALA A 211 15.56 -10.45 21.60
CA ALA A 211 15.30 -9.09 21.14
C ALA A 211 14.96 -8.15 22.31
N ALA A 212 14.31 -8.68 23.36
CA ALA A 212 14.08 -8.01 24.63
C ALA A 212 15.35 -7.41 25.29
N ASN A 213 16.54 -7.98 25.02
CA ASN A 213 17.80 -7.44 25.57
C ASN A 213 18.17 -6.06 24.97
N PHE A 214 17.71 -5.78 23.75
CA PHE A 214 17.98 -4.53 23.05
C PHE A 214 16.78 -3.59 23.08
N TYR A 215 15.57 -4.15 23.11
CA TYR A 215 14.32 -3.41 23.22
C TYR A 215 13.44 -4.04 24.31
N PRO A 216 13.51 -3.58 25.56
CA PRO A 216 12.75 -4.17 26.68
C PRO A 216 11.22 -4.17 26.50
N GLY A 217 10.69 -3.44 25.52
CA GLY A 217 9.27 -3.42 25.17
C GLY A 217 8.82 -4.49 24.16
N VAL A 218 9.65 -5.48 23.83
CA VAL A 218 9.22 -6.63 23.01
C VAL A 218 8.28 -7.50 23.82
N PHE A 219 7.08 -7.76 23.29
CA PHE A 219 6.17 -8.71 23.92
C PHE A 219 6.63 -10.17 23.72
N GLU A 220 6.34 -11.03 24.69
CA GLU A 220 6.75 -12.45 24.71
C GLU A 220 6.35 -13.20 23.43
N HIS A 221 5.16 -12.93 22.89
CA HIS A 221 4.69 -13.58 21.69
C HIS A 221 5.53 -13.21 20.45
N VAL A 222 6.05 -11.97 20.35
CA VAL A 222 6.93 -11.55 19.26
C VAL A 222 8.28 -12.23 19.40
N GLU A 223 8.80 -12.32 20.62
CA GLU A 223 10.04 -13.04 20.91
C GLU A 223 9.92 -14.51 20.47
N HIS A 224 8.79 -15.16 20.78
CA HIS A 224 8.52 -16.53 20.37
C HIS A 224 8.41 -16.69 18.84
N CYS A 225 7.71 -15.77 18.16
CA CYS A 225 7.62 -15.77 16.70
C CYS A 225 8.98 -15.56 16.04
N LEU A 226 9.76 -14.60 16.53
CA LEU A 226 11.13 -14.32 16.06
C LEU A 226 12.02 -15.54 16.24
N ALA A 227 12.08 -16.10 17.45
CA ALA A 227 12.90 -17.27 17.77
C ALA A 227 12.57 -18.47 16.87
N LYS A 228 11.28 -18.70 16.59
CA LYS A 228 10.85 -19.75 15.67
C LYS A 228 11.25 -19.43 14.22
N ALA A 229 11.07 -18.20 13.76
CA ALA A 229 11.41 -17.81 12.38
C ALA A 229 12.91 -17.91 12.09
N ILE A 230 13.77 -17.47 13.02
CA ILE A 230 15.24 -17.43 12.82
C ILE A 230 15.96 -18.73 13.19
N HIS A 231 15.21 -19.76 13.65
CA HIS A 231 15.77 -21.00 14.15
C HIS A 231 16.73 -21.66 13.12
N PRO A 232 17.95 -22.12 13.49
CA PRO A 232 18.92 -22.64 12.51
C PRO A 232 18.42 -23.84 11.71
N ASN A 233 17.74 -24.79 12.38
CA ASN A 233 17.13 -25.95 11.74
C ASN A 233 15.83 -25.54 10.99
N PRO A 234 15.76 -25.70 9.66
CA PRO A 234 14.56 -25.37 8.86
C PRO A 234 13.29 -26.10 9.31
N ALA A 235 13.39 -27.35 9.78
CA ALA A 235 12.24 -28.14 10.23
C ALA A 235 11.56 -27.59 11.49
N LYS A 236 12.25 -26.72 12.23
CA LYS A 236 11.71 -26.05 13.43
C LYS A 236 11.16 -24.65 13.12
N ARG A 237 11.38 -24.13 11.91
CA ARG A 237 10.85 -22.83 11.46
C ARG A 237 9.38 -22.95 11.07
N TYR A 238 8.75 -21.83 10.75
CA TYR A 238 7.48 -21.85 10.04
C TYR A 238 7.66 -22.52 8.66
N PRO A 239 6.69 -23.31 8.19
CA PRO A 239 6.83 -24.04 6.93
C PRO A 239 6.90 -23.12 5.71
N ASN A 240 6.30 -21.92 5.77
CA ASN A 240 6.29 -20.93 4.71
C ASN A 240 5.99 -19.52 5.27
N LEU A 241 6.04 -18.51 4.40
CA LEU A 241 5.77 -17.12 4.76
C LEU A 241 4.33 -16.87 5.21
N GLN A 242 3.36 -17.63 4.69
CA GLN A 242 1.94 -17.51 5.05
C GLN A 242 1.72 -17.88 6.53
N GLU A 243 2.34 -18.96 7.00
CA GLU A 243 2.26 -19.37 8.40
C GLU A 243 2.99 -18.41 9.34
N LEU A 244 4.09 -17.80 8.88
CA LEU A 244 4.74 -16.70 9.62
C LEU A 244 3.81 -15.48 9.69
N GLN A 245 3.18 -15.08 8.58
CA GLN A 245 2.24 -13.97 8.52
C GLN A 245 1.07 -14.17 9.48
N LYS A 246 0.44 -15.35 9.46
CA LYS A 246 -0.64 -15.72 10.40
C LYS A 246 -0.19 -15.61 11.85
N ALA A 247 1.02 -16.07 12.18
CA ALA A 247 1.55 -15.97 13.54
C ALA A 247 1.74 -14.51 13.99
N ILE A 248 2.27 -13.65 13.11
CA ILE A 248 2.43 -12.21 13.36
C ILE A 248 1.06 -11.52 13.55
N LEU A 249 0.04 -11.91 12.77
CA LEU A 249 -1.30 -11.35 12.89
C LEU A 249 -2.06 -11.85 14.14
N ALA A 250 -1.91 -13.14 14.51
CA ALA A 250 -2.53 -13.69 15.71
C ALA A 250 -1.97 -13.05 17.00
N ALA A 251 -0.67 -12.78 17.01
CA ALA A 251 0.02 -11.98 18.02
C ALA A 251 -0.63 -10.60 18.26
N ARG A 252 -1.04 -9.94 17.17
CA ARG A 252 -1.74 -8.64 17.22
C ARG A 252 -3.11 -8.72 17.90
N ILE A 253 -3.82 -9.85 17.78
CA ILE A 253 -5.14 -10.03 18.40
C ILE A 253 -5.01 -10.28 19.91
N GLN A 254 -3.98 -11.01 20.35
CA GLN A 254 -3.73 -11.27 21.77
C GLN A 254 -3.30 -10.02 22.55
N THR A 255 -2.54 -9.11 21.93
CA THR A 255 -2.15 -7.81 22.53
C THR A 255 -3.29 -6.80 22.60
N LEU A 256 -4.33 -6.96 21.80
CA LEU A 256 -5.53 -6.11 21.80
C LEU A 256 -6.60 -6.58 22.79
N THR A 257 -6.27 -7.52 23.70
CA THR A 257 -7.16 -7.90 24.79
C THR A 257 -7.32 -6.74 25.79
N PRO A 258 -8.52 -6.49 26.36
CA PRO A 258 -8.86 -5.23 27.01
C PRO A 258 -8.23 -4.98 28.40
N GLU A 259 -7.26 -5.79 28.84
CA GLU A 259 -6.79 -5.80 30.23
C GLU A 259 -5.74 -4.72 30.58
N GLN A 260 -5.29 -3.92 29.62
CA GLN A 260 -4.27 -2.87 29.85
C GLN A 260 -4.77 -1.42 29.75
N TYR A 261 -6.08 -1.18 29.87
CA TYR A 261 -6.54 0.15 30.30
C TYR A 261 -6.54 0.19 31.82
N SER A 262 -5.44 0.66 32.41
CA SER A 262 -5.57 1.34 33.69
C SER A 262 -6.47 2.55 33.44
N PHE A 263 -7.73 2.45 33.86
CA PHE A 263 -8.53 3.64 34.03
C PHE A 263 -7.70 4.58 34.90
N VAL A 264 -7.26 5.71 34.34
CA VAL A 264 -7.21 6.92 35.15
C VAL A 264 -8.61 6.97 35.73
N GLU A 265 -8.74 6.76 37.05
CA GLU A 265 -10.01 6.93 37.74
C GLU A 265 -10.42 8.38 37.49
N LEU A 266 -11.15 8.59 36.40
CA LEU A 266 -11.72 9.85 36.04
C LEU A 266 -12.77 10.04 37.11
N ASN A 267 -12.41 10.79 38.17
CA ASN A 267 -13.25 11.01 39.34
C ASN A 267 -14.68 11.25 38.85
N ALA A 268 -15.52 10.22 38.97
CA ALA A 268 -16.92 10.27 38.58
C ALA A 268 -17.60 11.55 39.09
N PRO A 269 -17.33 12.04 40.34
CA PRO A 269 -17.88 13.32 40.76
C PRO A 269 -17.44 14.52 39.91
N LEU A 270 -16.21 14.55 39.39
CA LEU A 270 -15.67 15.67 38.62
C LEU A 270 -16.21 15.70 37.19
N VAL A 271 -16.37 14.52 36.56
CA VAL A 271 -17.04 14.37 35.26
C VAL A 271 -18.50 14.77 35.37
N LEU A 272 -19.17 14.36 36.45
CA LEU A 272 -20.54 14.70 36.73
C LEU A 272 -20.71 16.20 37.03
N LEU A 273 -19.71 16.83 37.66
CA LEU A 273 -19.66 18.29 37.88
C LEU A 273 -19.56 19.04 36.55
N VAL A 274 -18.69 18.60 35.63
CA VAL A 274 -18.57 19.19 34.28
C VAL A 274 -19.86 18.99 33.47
N PHE A 275 -20.50 17.82 33.57
CA PHE A 275 -21.80 17.59 32.94
C PHE A 275 -22.89 18.49 33.54
N MET A 276 -22.90 18.67 34.86
CA MET A 276 -23.86 19.53 35.55
C MET A 276 -23.64 21.02 35.24
N THR A 277 -22.39 21.47 35.03
CA THR A 277 -22.12 22.86 34.60
C THR A 277 -22.55 23.11 33.16
N ILE A 278 -22.34 22.14 32.25
CA ILE A 278 -22.82 22.22 30.87
C ILE A 278 -24.36 22.18 30.83
N LEU A 279 -24.97 21.31 31.64
CA LEU A 279 -26.42 21.19 31.72
C LEU A 279 -27.07 22.45 32.31
N THR A 280 -26.49 23.03 33.36
CA THR A 280 -26.98 24.30 33.93
C THR A 280 -26.80 25.47 32.97
N ALA A 281 -25.68 25.55 32.25
CA ALA A 281 -25.49 26.53 31.18
C ALA A 281 -26.52 26.36 30.05
N PHE A 282 -26.84 25.11 29.68
CA PHE A 282 -27.87 24.80 28.70
C PHE A 282 -29.28 25.13 29.18
N ILE A 283 -29.60 24.85 30.46
CA ILE A 283 -30.89 25.21 31.07
C ILE A 283 -31.05 26.72 31.18
N LEU A 284 -30.00 27.46 31.54
CA LEU A 284 -30.01 28.93 31.57
C LEU A 284 -30.14 29.53 30.15
N TRP A 285 -29.47 28.93 29.17
CA TRP A 285 -29.60 29.31 27.76
C TRP A 285 -31.02 29.06 27.24
N ARG A 286 -31.63 27.93 27.63
CA ARG A 286 -32.99 27.55 27.23
C ARG A 286 -34.08 28.32 27.99
N GLY A 287 -33.83 28.65 29.27
CA GLY A 287 -34.74 29.43 30.13
C GLY A 287 -34.89 30.90 29.73
N SER A 288 -34.00 31.41 28.86
CA SER A 288 -34.16 32.71 28.20
C SER A 288 -35.23 32.70 27.09
N ARG A 289 -35.78 31.52 26.73
CA ARG A 289 -36.96 31.38 25.87
C ARG A 289 -38.16 30.86 26.67
N ARG A 290 -38.98 31.82 27.10
CA ARG A 290 -40.28 31.73 27.78
C ARG A 290 -41.13 30.45 27.59
N ASP A 291 -41.65 30.02 28.75
CA ASP A 291 -43.04 29.68 29.07
C ASP A 291 -43.67 28.31 28.70
N ILE A 292 -44.32 27.75 29.75
CA ILE A 292 -45.45 26.79 29.81
C ILE A 292 -45.12 25.28 29.99
N LEU A 293 -45.13 24.88 31.28
CA LEU A 293 -45.98 23.85 31.95
C LEU A 293 -46.42 22.62 31.11
N SER A 294 -46.50 21.37 31.59
CA SER A 294 -46.42 20.76 32.92
C SER A 294 -46.69 19.25 32.76
N ALA A 295 -46.18 18.44 33.70
CA ALA A 295 -46.74 17.14 34.12
C ALA A 295 -46.53 15.94 33.15
N THR A 296 -46.29 14.69 33.56
CA THR A 296 -46.41 14.05 34.87
C THR A 296 -45.71 12.69 34.86
N ARG A 297 -45.17 12.33 36.04
CA ARG A 297 -45.07 10.99 36.65
C ARG A 297 -44.11 9.92 36.09
N VAL A 298 -43.05 9.76 36.87
CA VAL A 298 -42.31 8.51 37.11
C VAL A 298 -43.19 7.53 37.91
N ALA A 299 -43.10 6.24 37.61
CA ALA A 299 -43.24 5.17 38.59
C ALA A 299 -42.29 4.02 38.22
N TYR A 300 -41.44 3.64 39.17
CA TYR A 300 -40.58 2.45 39.15
C TYR A 300 -40.99 1.61 40.36
N TYR A 301 -41.09 0.29 40.26
CA TYR A 301 -40.63 -0.63 41.31
C TYR A 301 -40.31 -2.02 40.71
N PRO A 302 -39.35 -2.76 41.32
CA PRO A 302 -38.63 -3.90 40.77
C PRO A 302 -39.15 -5.25 41.28
N HIS A 303 -39.05 -6.28 40.45
CA HIS A 303 -38.64 -7.65 40.80
C HIS A 303 -38.92 -8.56 39.61
N ASP A 304 -37.94 -8.72 38.71
CA ASP A 304 -37.83 -9.93 37.91
C ASP A 304 -36.38 -10.07 37.38
N ILE A 305 -35.67 -11.08 37.86
CA ILE A 305 -34.26 -11.36 37.48
C ILE A 305 -34.22 -12.35 36.30
N SER A 306 -35.36 -12.73 35.72
CA SER A 306 -35.39 -13.61 34.54
C SER A 306 -35.27 -12.87 33.19
N ALA A 307 -35.57 -11.56 33.14
CA ALA A 307 -35.53 -10.77 31.90
C ALA A 307 -34.13 -10.30 31.47
N TRP A 308 -33.15 -10.25 32.39
CA TRP A 308 -31.80 -9.73 32.09
C TRP A 308 -30.92 -10.73 31.35
N GLN A 309 -31.11 -12.05 31.53
CA GLN A 309 -30.33 -13.07 30.83
C GLN A 309 -30.76 -13.25 29.38
N GLU A 310 -32.03 -12.97 29.07
CA GLU A 310 -32.55 -13.02 27.70
C GLU A 310 -32.24 -11.71 26.93
N PHE A 311 -32.16 -10.57 27.62
CA PHE A 311 -31.74 -9.29 27.05
C PHE A 311 -30.23 -9.25 26.69
N GLU A 312 -29.36 -9.86 27.50
CA GLU A 312 -27.92 -10.03 27.22
C GLU A 312 -27.69 -10.93 25.99
N LYS A 313 -28.42 -12.05 25.87
CA LYS A 313 -28.37 -12.93 24.68
C LYS A 313 -28.86 -12.22 23.41
N ARG A 314 -29.89 -11.37 23.53
CA ARG A 314 -30.42 -10.57 22.42
C ARG A 314 -29.47 -9.43 22.01
N LYS A 315 -28.77 -8.81 22.97
CA LYS A 315 -27.67 -7.87 22.70
C LYS A 315 -26.52 -8.54 21.96
N ALA A 316 -26.13 -9.75 22.36
CA ALA A 316 -25.08 -10.51 21.69
C ALA A 316 -25.48 -10.94 20.27
N PHE A 317 -26.75 -11.31 20.04
CA PHE A 317 -27.27 -11.67 18.72
C PHE A 317 -27.36 -10.46 17.77
N VAL A 318 -27.90 -9.33 18.25
CA VAL A 318 -27.96 -8.07 17.47
C VAL A 318 -26.56 -7.50 17.25
N LYS A 319 -25.63 -7.67 18.19
CA LYS A 319 -24.22 -7.29 18.03
C LYS A 319 -23.51 -8.17 17.00
N ALA A 320 -23.71 -9.49 17.03
CA ALA A 320 -23.11 -10.41 16.07
C ALA A 320 -23.69 -10.25 14.64
N GLU A 321 -24.97 -9.94 14.50
CA GLU A 321 -25.61 -9.67 13.20
C GLU A 321 -25.18 -8.29 12.64
N LYS A 322 -25.02 -7.29 13.52
CA LYS A 322 -24.50 -5.96 13.17
C LYS A 322 -23.00 -5.98 12.89
N GLU A 323 -22.21 -6.80 13.58
CA GLU A 323 -20.76 -7.01 13.35
C GLU A 323 -20.49 -7.90 12.12
N SER A 324 -21.39 -8.84 11.79
CA SER A 324 -21.30 -9.63 10.55
C SER A 324 -21.73 -8.80 9.34
N ALA A 325 -22.77 -7.96 9.48
CA ALA A 325 -23.13 -6.99 8.46
C ALA A 325 -22.08 -5.87 8.33
N GLU A 326 -21.51 -5.36 9.43
CA GLU A 326 -20.41 -4.39 9.42
C GLU A 326 -19.13 -5.00 8.87
N SER A 327 -18.78 -6.25 9.17
CA SER A 327 -17.56 -6.88 8.62
C SER A 327 -17.71 -7.26 7.15
N LEU A 328 -18.92 -7.63 6.69
CA LEU A 328 -19.22 -7.83 5.27
C LEU A 328 -19.29 -6.49 4.50
N PHE A 329 -19.79 -5.43 5.14
CA PHE A 329 -19.86 -4.06 4.60
C PHE A 329 -18.49 -3.36 4.61
N LEU A 330 -17.66 -3.61 5.63
CA LEU A 330 -16.27 -3.14 5.73
C LEU A 330 -15.35 -3.92 4.81
N SER A 331 -15.54 -5.23 4.62
CA SER A 331 -14.74 -6.00 3.65
C SER A 331 -15.07 -5.63 2.20
N THR A 332 -16.33 -5.27 1.90
CA THR A 332 -16.70 -4.75 0.57
C THR A 332 -16.21 -3.32 0.36
N GLN A 333 -16.27 -2.44 1.37
CA GLN A 333 -15.69 -1.09 1.27
C GLN A 333 -14.15 -1.07 1.26
N GLU A 334 -13.46 -1.96 1.97
CA GLU A 334 -11.99 -2.03 1.97
C GLU A 334 -11.43 -2.63 0.66
N GLU A 335 -12.16 -3.53 -0.02
CA GLU A 335 -11.82 -3.99 -1.37
C GLU A 335 -12.11 -2.93 -2.46
N GLU A 336 -13.12 -2.08 -2.28
CA GLU A 336 -13.42 -0.97 -3.20
C GLU A 336 -12.51 0.27 -2.97
N GLU A 337 -12.20 0.61 -1.71
CA GLU A 337 -11.27 1.71 -1.39
C GLU A 337 -9.82 1.40 -1.80
N GLN A 338 -9.43 0.13 -1.90
CA GLN A 338 -8.08 -0.26 -2.34
C GLN A 338 -7.83 -0.09 -3.85
N ILE A 339 -8.83 0.30 -4.65
CA ILE A 339 -8.67 0.50 -6.10
C ILE A 339 -8.95 1.96 -6.51
N ALA A 340 -9.34 2.86 -5.60
CA ALA A 340 -9.65 4.26 -5.91
C ALA A 340 -8.40 5.16 -6.03
N ARG A 341 -8.02 5.55 -7.24
CA ARG A 341 -6.93 6.48 -7.56
C ARG A 341 -7.43 7.92 -7.63
N ASP A 342 -6.55 8.87 -7.28
CA ASP A 342 -6.81 10.30 -7.51
C ASP A 342 -6.72 10.60 -9.02
N TYR A 343 -7.75 11.23 -9.56
CA TYR A 343 -7.77 11.78 -10.93
C TYR A 343 -8.14 13.27 -10.88
N LEU A 344 -7.55 14.08 -11.74
CA LEU A 344 -7.84 15.52 -11.81
C LEU A 344 -8.83 15.79 -12.93
N HIS A 345 -10.08 16.03 -12.57
CA HIS A 345 -11.13 16.42 -13.49
C HIS A 345 -11.09 17.93 -13.74
N LYS A 346 -10.96 18.36 -15.00
CA LYS A 346 -11.01 19.79 -15.35
C LYS A 346 -12.46 20.23 -15.56
N VAL A 347 -12.92 21.13 -14.70
CA VAL A 347 -14.30 21.65 -14.72
C VAL A 347 -14.55 22.43 -16.02
N SER A 348 -15.59 22.05 -16.74
CA SER A 348 -16.03 22.74 -17.96
C SER A 348 -16.93 23.95 -17.64
N PRO A 349 -17.04 24.95 -18.53
CA PRO A 349 -17.96 26.07 -18.33
C PRO A 349 -19.41 25.59 -18.17
N GLY A 350 -20.03 25.93 -17.03
CA GLY A 350 -21.41 25.56 -16.72
C GLY A 350 -21.60 24.19 -16.05
N GLU A 351 -20.53 23.43 -15.84
CA GLU A 351 -20.58 22.12 -15.19
C GLU A 351 -20.73 22.27 -13.66
N THR A 352 -21.66 21.53 -13.07
CA THR A 352 -22.00 21.61 -11.64
C THR A 352 -21.30 20.53 -10.81
N LEU A 353 -21.13 20.77 -9.50
CA LEU A 353 -20.60 19.77 -8.57
C LEU A 353 -21.36 18.44 -8.65
N THR A 354 -22.69 18.52 -8.75
CA THR A 354 -23.58 17.36 -8.78
C THR A 354 -23.34 16.53 -10.04
N GLU A 355 -23.24 17.16 -11.21
CA GLU A 355 -22.95 16.47 -12.47
C GLU A 355 -21.57 15.79 -12.46
N ILE A 356 -20.56 16.44 -11.85
CA ILE A 356 -19.21 15.86 -11.71
C ILE A 356 -19.24 14.69 -10.73
N ALA A 357 -19.91 14.84 -9.59
CA ALA A 357 -20.03 13.80 -8.59
C ALA A 357 -20.73 12.56 -9.18
N GLU A 358 -21.84 12.78 -9.87
CA GLU A 358 -22.56 11.73 -10.59
C GLU A 358 -21.73 11.08 -11.71
N ARG A 359 -20.85 11.82 -12.39
CA ARG A 359 -19.98 11.25 -13.44
C ARG A 359 -19.02 10.21 -12.90
N TYR A 360 -18.58 10.37 -11.66
CA TYR A 360 -17.59 9.50 -11.02
C TYR A 360 -18.18 8.56 -9.97
N ASN A 361 -19.52 8.45 -9.89
CA ASN A 361 -20.23 7.68 -8.86
C ASN A 361 -19.82 8.11 -7.44
N MET A 362 -19.81 9.42 -7.19
CA MET A 362 -19.50 10.03 -5.90
C MET A 362 -20.66 10.89 -5.41
N THR A 363 -20.75 11.13 -4.09
CA THR A 363 -21.68 12.13 -3.56
C THR A 363 -21.05 13.54 -3.63
N PRO A 364 -21.86 14.61 -3.80
CA PRO A 364 -21.37 15.98 -3.77
C PRO A 364 -20.62 16.31 -2.47
N GLU A 365 -21.06 15.78 -1.32
CA GLU A 365 -20.41 15.99 -0.02
C GLU A 365 -19.03 15.35 0.02
N HIS A 366 -18.88 14.15 -0.54
CA HIS A 366 -17.58 13.49 -0.63
C HIS A 366 -16.64 14.28 -1.55
N LEU A 367 -17.15 14.76 -2.69
CA LEU A 367 -16.37 15.54 -3.66
C LEU A 367 -15.89 16.89 -3.07
N LEU A 368 -16.72 17.57 -2.27
CA LEU A 368 -16.31 18.76 -1.52
C LEU A 368 -15.20 18.46 -0.51
N ARG A 369 -15.35 17.37 0.25
CA ARG A 369 -14.40 16.96 1.29
C ARG A 369 -13.02 16.66 0.72
N ILE A 370 -12.91 15.92 -0.38
CA ILE A 370 -11.60 15.59 -0.97
C ILE A 370 -10.90 16.76 -1.66
N ASN A 371 -11.66 17.82 -1.98
CA ASN A 371 -11.15 19.05 -2.56
C ASN A 371 -11.01 20.20 -1.56
N ASN A 372 -11.30 19.96 -0.27
CA ASN A 372 -11.31 20.99 0.78
C ASN A 372 -12.18 22.23 0.43
N LEU A 373 -13.31 22.01 -0.23
CA LEU A 373 -14.24 23.07 -0.62
C LEU A 373 -15.36 23.23 0.41
N ALA A 374 -15.66 24.47 0.80
CA ALA A 374 -16.71 24.78 1.78
C ALA A 374 -18.14 24.75 1.22
N SER A 375 -18.31 24.99 -0.09
CA SER A 375 -19.61 24.97 -0.80
C SER A 375 -19.41 24.62 -2.27
N ALA A 376 -20.45 24.08 -2.91
CA ALA A 376 -20.53 23.83 -4.34
C ALA A 376 -20.41 25.12 -5.18
N ASP A 377 -20.75 26.27 -4.61
CA ASP A 377 -20.68 27.59 -5.28
C ASP A 377 -19.23 28.05 -5.55
N ASN A 378 -18.25 27.40 -4.91
CA ASN A 378 -16.83 27.74 -5.05
C ASN A 378 -16.17 27.08 -6.28
N ILE A 379 -16.93 26.36 -7.11
CA ILE A 379 -16.43 25.69 -8.30
C ILE A 379 -16.38 26.68 -9.46
N GLN A 380 -15.22 26.76 -10.12
CA GLN A 380 -14.99 27.66 -11.24
C GLN A 380 -14.54 26.86 -12.47
N ALA A 381 -15.02 27.27 -13.64
CA ALA A 381 -14.62 26.69 -14.91
C ALA A 381 -13.09 26.79 -15.10
N GLY A 382 -12.48 25.71 -15.60
CA GLY A 382 -11.05 25.61 -15.85
C GLY A 382 -10.22 25.16 -14.64
N VAL A 383 -10.79 25.08 -13.44
CA VAL A 383 -10.14 24.53 -12.25
C VAL A 383 -10.13 23.00 -12.31
N GLY A 384 -9.05 22.39 -11.82
CA GLY A 384 -8.97 20.94 -11.63
C GLY A 384 -9.56 20.54 -10.28
N LEU A 385 -10.59 19.69 -10.29
CA LEU A 385 -11.12 19.02 -9.11
C LEU A 385 -10.55 17.61 -9.01
N LYS A 386 -10.03 17.26 -7.83
CA LYS A 386 -9.66 15.90 -7.49
C LYS A 386 -10.93 15.05 -7.38
N VAL A 387 -10.97 13.95 -8.11
CA VAL A 387 -12.02 12.92 -8.04
C VAL A 387 -11.37 11.57 -7.79
N LYS A 388 -12.15 10.59 -7.35
CA LYS A 388 -11.71 9.21 -7.17
C LYS A 388 -12.20 8.36 -8.33
N VAL A 389 -11.29 7.59 -8.93
CA VAL A 389 -11.60 6.68 -10.05
C VAL A 389 -11.03 5.31 -9.75
N ARG A 390 -11.71 4.25 -10.19
CA ARG A 390 -11.23 2.88 -9.99
C ARG A 390 -9.99 2.59 -10.84
N ALA A 391 -9.96 3.06 -12.08
CA ALA A 391 -8.81 2.84 -12.95
C ALA A 391 -8.76 3.84 -14.09
N ILE A 392 -7.60 3.95 -14.71
CA ILE A 392 -7.44 4.49 -16.06
C ILE A 392 -7.07 3.30 -16.93
N HIS A 393 -7.97 2.93 -17.83
CA HIS A 393 -7.85 1.76 -18.68
C HIS A 393 -7.44 2.16 -20.09
N LYS A 394 -6.30 1.66 -20.57
CA LYS A 394 -5.87 1.85 -21.95
C LYS A 394 -6.46 0.73 -22.81
N ILE A 395 -7.28 1.10 -23.80
CA ILE A 395 -7.97 0.15 -24.68
C ILE A 395 -6.95 -0.69 -25.44
N ASN A 396 -7.04 -2.02 -25.36
CA ASN A 396 -6.17 -2.91 -26.13
C ASN A 396 -6.72 -3.17 -27.54
N VAL A 397 -5.87 -3.72 -28.41
CA VAL A 397 -6.29 -4.15 -29.75
C VAL A 397 -7.37 -5.22 -29.60
N ASN A 398 -8.51 -5.02 -30.29
CA ASN A 398 -9.71 -5.88 -30.25
C ASN A 398 -10.52 -5.86 -28.94
N GLU A 399 -10.28 -4.91 -28.04
CA GLU A 399 -11.10 -4.75 -26.84
C GLU A 399 -12.36 -3.93 -27.14
N SER A 400 -13.53 -4.42 -26.69
CA SER A 400 -14.82 -3.73 -26.89
C SER A 400 -15.26 -2.97 -25.63
N PRO A 401 -16.08 -1.91 -25.75
CA PRO A 401 -16.60 -1.18 -24.60
C PRO A 401 -17.36 -2.08 -23.61
N HIS A 402 -18.10 -3.06 -24.13
CA HIS A 402 -18.84 -4.04 -23.34
C HIS A 402 -17.91 -4.96 -22.55
N SER A 403 -16.85 -5.47 -23.18
CA SER A 403 -15.85 -6.30 -22.49
C SER A 403 -15.08 -5.49 -21.43
N ILE A 404 -14.86 -4.20 -21.65
CA ILE A 404 -14.21 -3.31 -20.67
C ILE A 404 -15.14 -3.09 -19.48
N ALA A 405 -16.41 -2.72 -19.72
CA ALA A 405 -17.39 -2.53 -18.67
C ALA A 405 -17.56 -3.80 -17.82
N GLN A 406 -17.70 -4.96 -18.47
CA GLN A 406 -17.78 -6.26 -17.82
C GLN A 406 -16.53 -6.60 -17.00
N LYS A 407 -15.33 -6.32 -17.53
CA LYS A 407 -14.05 -6.55 -16.83
C LYS A 407 -13.97 -5.76 -15.52
N TYR A 408 -14.54 -4.57 -15.48
CA TYR A 408 -14.57 -3.73 -14.29
C TYR A 408 -15.87 -3.88 -13.48
N GLY A 409 -16.78 -4.77 -13.86
CA GLY A 409 -18.04 -4.97 -13.15
C GLY A 409 -18.94 -3.74 -13.10
N ILE A 410 -18.83 -2.83 -14.08
CA ILE A 410 -19.66 -1.64 -14.22
C ILE A 410 -20.56 -1.76 -15.45
N SER A 411 -21.63 -0.97 -15.50
CA SER A 411 -22.47 -0.88 -16.69
C SER A 411 -21.76 -0.13 -17.82
N LEU A 412 -22.16 -0.40 -19.07
CA LEU A 412 -21.68 0.37 -20.22
C LEU A 412 -22.06 1.85 -20.10
N GLU A 413 -23.23 2.15 -19.53
CA GLU A 413 -23.71 3.51 -19.31
C GLU A 413 -22.78 4.27 -18.35
N GLU A 414 -22.37 3.67 -17.24
CA GLU A 414 -21.42 4.27 -16.30
C GLU A 414 -20.05 4.50 -16.94
N LEU A 415 -19.57 3.54 -17.74
CA LEU A 415 -18.33 3.69 -18.50
C LEU A 415 -18.42 4.86 -19.48
N LEU A 416 -19.52 5.01 -20.19
CA LEU A 416 -19.73 6.11 -21.14
C LEU A 416 -19.85 7.45 -20.42
N LYS A 417 -20.63 7.51 -19.33
CA LYS A 417 -20.83 8.72 -18.53
C LYS A 417 -19.51 9.26 -17.97
N ALA A 418 -18.69 8.39 -17.39
CA ALA A 418 -17.38 8.74 -16.83
C ALA A 418 -16.42 9.35 -17.87
N ASN A 419 -16.61 9.01 -19.14
CA ASN A 419 -15.76 9.43 -20.25
C ASN A 419 -16.38 10.55 -21.12
N GLY A 420 -17.52 11.12 -20.70
CA GLY A 420 -18.19 12.17 -21.45
C GLY A 420 -18.80 11.69 -22.78
N LEU A 421 -19.16 10.42 -22.85
CA LEU A 421 -19.70 9.75 -24.04
C LEU A 421 -21.16 9.32 -23.87
N SER A 422 -21.90 9.93 -22.94
CA SER A 422 -23.30 9.57 -22.65
C SER A 422 -24.23 9.66 -23.87
N ASP A 423 -23.95 10.58 -24.80
CA ASP A 423 -24.82 10.88 -25.94
C ASP A 423 -24.46 10.11 -27.21
N ILE A 424 -23.50 9.18 -27.16
CA ILE A 424 -23.10 8.44 -28.37
C ILE A 424 -24.13 7.36 -28.74
N ASP A 425 -24.39 7.22 -30.03
CA ASP A 425 -25.19 6.10 -30.55
C ASP A 425 -24.39 4.79 -30.49
N THR A 426 -24.64 4.01 -29.45
CA THR A 426 -24.00 2.70 -29.21
C THR A 426 -24.46 1.60 -30.16
N SER A 427 -25.47 1.85 -31.00
CA SER A 427 -25.85 0.91 -32.07
C SER A 427 -25.02 1.11 -33.33
N ASN A 428 -24.38 2.29 -33.47
CA ASN A 428 -23.59 2.64 -34.63
C ASN A 428 -22.12 2.25 -34.45
N LYS A 429 -21.74 1.13 -35.08
CA LYS A 429 -20.38 0.57 -35.01
C LYS A 429 -19.28 1.57 -35.39
N LYS A 430 -19.51 2.45 -36.36
CA LYS A 430 -18.50 3.45 -36.79
C LYS A 430 -18.27 4.54 -35.76
N VAL A 431 -19.31 4.94 -35.03
CA VAL A 431 -19.22 5.93 -33.94
C VAL A 431 -18.46 5.33 -32.76
N LEU A 432 -18.79 4.09 -32.40
CA LEU A 432 -18.08 3.35 -31.36
C LEU A 432 -16.60 3.11 -31.70
N GLU A 433 -16.26 2.69 -32.92
CA GLU A 433 -14.87 2.47 -33.34
C GLU A 433 -14.03 3.77 -33.34
N LYS A 434 -14.67 4.92 -33.59
CA LYS A 434 -14.02 6.23 -33.50
C LYS A 434 -13.73 6.63 -32.05
N GLU A 435 -14.64 6.33 -31.13
CA GLU A 435 -14.48 6.69 -29.73
C GLU A 435 -13.71 5.63 -28.92
N PHE A 436 -13.67 4.37 -29.35
CA PHE A 436 -13.03 3.26 -28.64
C PHE A 436 -11.96 2.60 -29.53
N TYR A 437 -10.87 3.32 -29.74
CA TYR A 437 -9.72 2.85 -30.52
C TYR A 437 -8.57 2.40 -29.60
N PRO A 438 -7.74 1.43 -30.05
CA PRO A 438 -6.61 0.96 -29.27
C PRO A 438 -5.66 2.09 -28.87
N GLY A 439 -5.30 2.12 -27.59
CA GLY A 439 -4.42 3.13 -27.01
C GLY A 439 -5.12 4.34 -26.41
N ARG A 440 -6.43 4.53 -26.62
CA ARG A 440 -7.20 5.54 -25.88
C ARG A 440 -7.29 5.16 -24.41
N GLU A 441 -7.17 6.14 -23.53
CA GLU A 441 -7.38 5.97 -22.10
C GLU A 441 -8.85 6.26 -21.75
N LEU A 442 -9.45 5.34 -21.00
CA LEU A 442 -10.79 5.45 -20.46
C LEU A 442 -10.73 5.54 -18.94
N ILE A 443 -11.50 6.46 -18.39
CA ILE A 443 -11.71 6.59 -16.96
C ILE A 443 -12.74 5.55 -16.52
N ILE A 444 -12.38 4.72 -15.54
CA ILE A 444 -13.27 3.75 -14.93
C ILE A 444 -13.77 4.35 -13.60
N PRO A 445 -15.07 4.66 -13.47
CA PRO A 445 -15.63 5.22 -12.24
C PRO A 445 -15.58 4.19 -11.10
N ILE A 446 -15.81 4.66 -9.87
CA ILE A 446 -16.03 3.74 -8.74
C ILE A 446 -17.37 3.01 -8.96
N SER A 447 -17.49 1.77 -8.48
CA SER A 447 -18.78 1.08 -8.51
C SER A 447 -19.76 1.79 -7.57
N GLN A 448 -21.05 1.87 -7.92
CA GLN A 448 -22.08 2.36 -7.00
C GLN A 448 -22.39 1.36 -5.89
#